data_AF-A0A554GSY2-F1
#
_entry.id   AF-A0A554GSY2-F1
#
_cell.length_a   1.000
_cell.length_b   1.000
_cell.length_c   1.000
_cell.angle_alpha   90.00
_cell.angle_beta   90.00
_cell.angle_gamma   90.00
#
_symmetry.space_group_name_H-M   'P 1'
#
loop_
_entity.id
_entity.type
_entity.pdbx_description
1 polymer ?
#
loop_
_entity_poly.entity_id
_entity_poly.type
_entity_poly.pdbx_seq_one_letter_code
_entity_poly.pdbx_strand_id
1 'polypeptide(L)'
;MPDSTAISQPASDLHYVDDTQPGLTRKVLRGKFAYFNIEGKRIKDESEIKRINALAVPPAYTDVWICADPMGHLQATGRDARGRKQYRYHPRWREIRDQDKYSRLIEFGHALPKVRKQIEAQLAQPGMGREKVMATVISLLDATLIRIGNSQYAKEN
;
A
#
# COMPACT_ATOMS: atom_id res chain seq x y z
N MET A 1 28.29 18.63 5.02
CA MET A 1 27.63 19.03 6.28
C MET A 1 26.57 20.05 5.91
N PRO A 2 25.34 19.92 6.43
CA PRO A 2 24.14 19.86 5.60
C PRO A 2 23.29 21.11 5.68
N ASP A 3 22.82 21.60 4.53
CA ASP A 3 21.76 22.59 4.48
C ASP A 3 20.39 21.91 4.62
N SER A 4 19.76 22.29 5.72
CA SER A 4 18.47 21.88 6.22
C SER A 4 17.35 22.50 5.39
N THR A 5 16.96 21.87 4.29
CA THR A 5 15.63 22.13 3.70
C THR A 5 14.59 21.41 4.54
N ALA A 6 13.94 22.19 5.39
CA ALA A 6 12.84 21.83 6.25
C ALA A 6 11.84 20.93 5.51
N ILE A 7 11.73 19.70 5.99
CA ILE A 7 10.62 18.80 5.69
C ILE A 7 9.37 19.54 6.18
N SER A 8 8.58 20.08 5.26
CA SER A 8 7.22 20.51 5.56
C SER A 8 6.46 19.26 5.98
N GLN A 9 6.36 19.01 7.28
CA GLN A 9 5.58 17.92 7.85
C GLN A 9 4.10 18.25 7.68
N PRO A 10 3.31 17.46 6.94
CA PRO A 10 1.88 17.47 7.13
C PRO A 10 1.51 16.46 8.23
N ALA A 11 1.00 16.99 9.34
CA ALA A 11 0.26 16.30 10.42
C ALA A 11 0.79 14.91 10.84
N SER A 12 1.76 14.91 11.75
CA SER A 12 2.37 13.76 12.41
C SER A 12 1.46 13.05 13.43
N ASP A 13 0.29 12.56 13.04
CA ASP A 13 -0.59 11.86 13.98
C ASP A 13 -0.66 10.34 13.75
N LEU A 14 -0.06 9.81 12.67
CA LEU A 14 -0.07 8.36 12.40
C LEU A 14 1.30 7.71 12.60
N HIS A 15 1.29 6.57 13.28
CA HIS A 15 2.47 5.78 13.54
C HIS A 15 2.71 4.74 12.44
N TYR A 16 3.97 4.60 12.04
CA TYR A 16 4.38 3.56 11.10
C TYR A 16 4.44 2.21 11.83
N VAL A 17 3.56 1.29 11.44
CA VAL A 17 3.41 -0.05 12.03
C VAL A 17 3.44 -1.11 10.94
N ASP A 18 3.83 -2.32 11.29
CA ASP A 18 3.86 -3.47 10.37
C ASP A 18 3.18 -4.68 11.04
N ASP A 19 2.59 -5.56 10.24
CA ASP A 19 1.82 -6.69 10.75
C ASP A 19 2.66 -7.91 11.16
N THR A 20 4.00 -7.79 11.10
CA THR A 20 4.93 -8.68 11.79
C THR A 20 5.05 -8.39 13.28
N GLN A 21 4.61 -7.21 13.74
CA GLN A 21 4.60 -6.85 15.15
C GLN A 21 3.45 -7.56 15.90
N PRO A 22 3.54 -7.74 17.23
CA PRO A 22 2.43 -8.28 18.01
C PRO A 22 1.14 -7.48 17.78
N GLY A 23 0.05 -8.18 17.48
CA GLY A 23 -1.25 -7.57 17.19
C GLY A 23 -2.39 -8.27 17.92
N LEU A 24 -3.55 -7.63 17.90
CA LEU A 24 -4.78 -8.20 18.38
C LEU A 24 -5.27 -9.25 17.39
N THR A 25 -5.97 -10.26 17.91
CA THR A 25 -6.52 -11.35 17.09
C THR A 25 -8.01 -11.46 17.31
N ARG A 26 -8.70 -12.18 16.42
CA ARG A 26 -10.13 -12.49 16.56
C ARG A 26 -10.37 -13.99 16.46
N LYS A 27 -11.37 -14.48 17.19
CA LYS A 27 -11.88 -15.86 17.09
C LYS A 27 -13.40 -15.85 17.12
N VAL A 28 -14.04 -16.84 16.50
CA VAL A 28 -15.49 -17.02 16.59
C VAL A 28 -15.81 -17.76 17.90
N LEU A 29 -16.62 -17.15 18.77
CA LEU A 29 -17.17 -17.75 19.96
C LEU A 29 -18.69 -17.66 19.91
N ARG A 30 -19.39 -18.79 20.01
CA ARG A 30 -20.87 -18.85 20.01
C ARG A 30 -21.51 -18.05 18.85
N GLY A 31 -20.92 -18.16 17.66
CA GLY A 31 -21.41 -17.50 16.44
C GLY A 31 -21.08 -16.00 16.31
N LYS A 32 -20.31 -15.41 17.23
CA LYS A 32 -19.88 -14.01 17.15
C LYS A 32 -18.36 -13.88 17.25
N PHE A 33 -17.80 -12.82 16.67
CA PHE A 33 -16.38 -12.53 16.86
C PHE A 33 -16.09 -12.06 18.28
N ALA A 34 -15.04 -12.61 18.87
CA ALA A 34 -14.42 -12.14 20.09
C ALA A 34 -12.97 -11.77 19.80
N TYR A 35 -12.51 -10.69 20.42
CA TYR A 35 -11.16 -10.15 20.21
C TYR A 35 -10.26 -10.46 21.40
N PHE A 36 -8.96 -10.61 21.11
CA PHE A 36 -7.95 -10.98 22.09
C PHE A 36 -6.74 -10.06 21.94
N ASN A 37 -6.17 -9.65 23.06
CA ASN A 37 -4.97 -8.83 23.10
C ASN A 37 -3.72 -9.65 22.71
N ILE A 38 -2.56 -8.99 22.69
CA ILE A 38 -1.26 -9.59 22.37
C ILE A 38 -0.85 -10.75 23.31
N GLU A 39 -1.41 -10.79 24.52
CA GLU A 39 -1.20 -11.84 25.52
C GLU A 39 -2.22 -12.99 25.39
N GLY A 40 -3.16 -12.89 24.46
CA GLY A 40 -4.25 -13.86 24.29
C GLY A 40 -5.40 -13.70 25.29
N LYS A 41 -5.45 -12.61 26.06
CA LYS A 41 -6.56 -12.27 26.96
C LYS A 41 -7.72 -11.65 26.18
N ARG A 42 -8.93 -12.09 26.49
CA ARG A 42 -10.14 -11.56 25.84
C ARG A 42 -10.33 -10.07 26.14
N ILE A 43 -10.48 -9.28 25.09
CA ILE A 43 -10.86 -7.87 25.17
C ILE A 43 -12.36 -7.78 25.47
N LYS A 44 -12.70 -7.02 26.50
CA LYS A 44 -14.09 -6.74 26.91
C LYS A 44 -14.45 -5.26 26.88
N ASP A 45 -13.46 -4.40 26.65
CA ASP A 45 -13.69 -2.97 26.53
C ASP A 45 -14.54 -2.68 25.29
N GLU A 46 -15.68 -2.03 25.50
CA GLU A 46 -16.65 -1.77 24.44
C GLU A 46 -16.13 -0.75 23.43
N SER A 47 -15.31 0.20 23.89
CA SER A 47 -14.72 1.23 23.04
C SER A 47 -13.75 0.61 22.02
N GLU A 48 -12.89 -0.30 22.49
CA GLU A 48 -11.93 -1.01 21.67
C GLU A 48 -12.62 -2.00 20.72
N ILE A 49 -13.64 -2.73 21.20
CA ILE A 49 -14.46 -3.61 20.36
C ILE A 49 -15.16 -2.81 19.24
N LYS A 50 -15.71 -1.63 19.56
CA LYS A 50 -16.35 -0.74 18.57
C LYS A 50 -15.35 -0.26 17.53
N ARG A 51 -14.15 0.14 17.94
CA ARG A 51 -13.05 0.53 17.04
C ARG A 51 -12.70 -0.60 16.08
N ILE A 52 -12.47 -1.81 16.60
CA ILE A 52 -12.09 -2.97 15.79
C ILE A 52 -13.21 -3.35 14.81
N ASN A 53 -14.47 -3.32 15.26
CA ASN A 53 -15.63 -3.58 14.39
C ASN A 53 -15.74 -2.57 13.25
N ALA A 54 -15.43 -1.29 13.50
CA ALA A 54 -15.46 -0.24 12.49
C ALA A 54 -14.44 -0.45 11.35
N LEU A 55 -13.41 -1.27 11.56
CA LEU A 55 -12.46 -1.65 10.49
C LEU A 55 -13.12 -2.52 9.40
N ALA A 56 -14.30 -3.09 9.67
CA ALA A 56 -15.06 -3.91 8.73
C ALA A 56 -14.20 -5.00 8.05
N VAL A 57 -13.40 -5.71 8.84
CA VAL A 57 -12.61 -6.85 8.36
C VAL A 57 -13.57 -7.99 8.01
N PRO A 58 -13.69 -8.42 6.74
CA PRO A 58 -14.70 -9.38 6.31
C PRO A 58 -14.64 -10.69 7.11
N PRO A 59 -15.78 -11.31 7.43
CA PRO A 59 -15.84 -12.50 8.27
C PRO A 59 -15.09 -13.70 7.67
N ALA A 60 -15.05 -13.80 6.34
CA ALA A 60 -14.39 -14.89 5.63
C ALA A 60 -12.85 -14.80 5.63
N TYR A 61 -12.26 -13.68 6.09
CA TYR A 61 -10.81 -13.54 6.08
C TYR A 61 -10.15 -14.40 7.17
N THR A 62 -9.10 -15.11 6.77
CA THR A 62 -8.22 -15.89 7.65
C THR A 62 -6.94 -15.10 7.99
N ASP A 63 -6.12 -15.62 8.91
CA ASP A 63 -4.85 -15.01 9.34
C ASP A 63 -4.97 -13.51 9.66
N VAL A 64 -5.99 -13.15 10.42
CA VAL A 64 -6.30 -11.75 10.71
C VAL A 64 -5.41 -11.21 11.81
N TRP A 65 -4.65 -10.17 11.47
CA TRP A 65 -3.90 -9.33 12.39
C TRP A 65 -4.60 -7.98 12.52
N ILE A 66 -4.68 -7.45 13.73
CA ILE A 66 -5.33 -6.17 14.02
C ILE A 66 -4.37 -5.32 14.83
N CYS A 67 -4.14 -4.07 14.43
CA CYS A 67 -3.22 -3.19 15.11
C CYS A 67 -3.73 -2.85 16.52
N ALA A 68 -2.84 -2.96 17.50
CA ALA A 68 -3.11 -2.55 18.89
C ALA A 68 -3.11 -1.02 19.04
N ASP A 69 -2.40 -0.31 18.17
CA ASP A 69 -2.33 1.13 18.16
C ASP A 69 -3.45 1.72 17.29
N PRO A 70 -4.41 2.48 17.86
CA PRO A 70 -5.45 3.13 17.07
C PRO A 70 -4.91 4.15 16.07
N MET A 71 -3.71 4.71 16.30
CA MET A 71 -3.04 5.67 15.42
C MET A 71 -2.05 5.00 14.46
N GLY A 72 -1.94 3.66 14.46
CA GLY A 72 -1.16 2.94 13.45
C GLY A 72 -1.72 3.15 12.05
N HIS A 73 -0.88 3.50 11.07
CA HIS A 73 -1.37 3.73 9.70
C HIS A 73 -1.99 2.50 9.06
N LEU A 74 -1.48 1.30 9.37
CA LEU A 74 -2.06 0.01 9.03
C LEU A 74 -2.85 -0.48 10.24
N GLN A 75 -4.15 -0.68 10.06
CA GLN A 75 -5.08 -1.02 11.14
C GLN A 75 -5.43 -2.51 11.19
N ALA A 76 -5.45 -3.21 10.05
CA ALA A 76 -5.61 -4.66 10.04
C ALA A 76 -5.09 -5.28 8.74
N THR A 77 -4.73 -6.56 8.82
CA THR A 77 -4.50 -7.41 7.65
C THR A 77 -5.27 -8.71 7.79
N GLY A 78 -5.43 -9.42 6.68
CA GLY A 78 -6.01 -10.76 6.64
C GLY A 78 -5.86 -11.36 5.25
N ARG A 79 -6.16 -12.64 5.10
CA ARG A 79 -6.16 -13.32 3.80
C ARG A 79 -7.56 -13.53 3.28
N ASP A 80 -7.78 -13.22 2.01
CA ASP A 80 -9.05 -13.53 1.35
C ASP A 80 -9.18 -15.01 0.97
N ALA A 81 -10.31 -15.39 0.38
CA ALA A 81 -10.58 -16.76 -0.05
C ALA A 81 -9.58 -17.31 -1.09
N ARG A 82 -8.80 -16.45 -1.74
CA ARG A 82 -7.73 -16.82 -2.68
C ARG A 82 -6.34 -16.77 -2.02
N GLY A 83 -6.27 -16.62 -0.70
CA GLY A 83 -5.01 -16.53 0.06
C GLY A 83 -4.28 -15.19 -0.06
N ARG A 84 -4.83 -14.22 -0.79
CA ARG A 84 -4.19 -12.92 -1.01
C ARG A 84 -4.29 -12.09 0.25
N LYS A 85 -3.19 -11.44 0.61
CA LYS A 85 -3.13 -10.54 1.75
C LYS A 85 -3.90 -9.25 1.44
N GLN A 86 -4.82 -8.90 2.32
CA GLN A 86 -5.69 -7.74 2.23
C GLN A 86 -5.40 -6.82 3.41
N TYR A 87 -5.50 -5.51 3.17
CA TYR A 87 -5.11 -4.48 4.12
C TYR A 87 -6.30 -3.59 4.48
N ARG A 88 -6.27 -3.07 5.70
CA ARG A 88 -7.15 -1.99 6.19
C ARG A 88 -6.26 -0.90 6.76
N TYR A 89 -6.36 0.30 6.22
CA TYR A 89 -5.58 1.46 6.65
C TYR A 89 -6.43 2.39 7.51
N HIS A 90 -5.76 3.17 8.36
CA HIS A 90 -6.38 4.28 9.07
C HIS A 90 -7.03 5.25 8.07
N PRO A 91 -8.22 5.83 8.33
CA PRO A 91 -8.90 6.73 7.39
C PRO A 91 -8.03 7.90 6.91
N ARG A 92 -7.28 8.52 7.83
CA ARG A 92 -6.33 9.61 7.54
C ARG A 92 -5.11 9.19 6.72
N TRP A 93 -4.84 7.89 6.55
CA TRP A 93 -3.68 7.43 5.78
C TRP A 93 -3.71 7.88 4.32
N ARG A 94 -4.92 7.96 3.74
CA ARG A 94 -5.09 8.44 2.38
C ARG A 94 -4.67 9.90 2.25
N GLU A 95 -5.08 10.75 3.20
CA GLU A 95 -4.75 12.19 3.18
C GLU A 95 -3.23 12.43 3.21
N ILE A 96 -2.51 11.68 4.05
CA ILE A 96 -1.05 11.75 4.14
C ILE A 96 -0.39 11.29 2.83
N ARG A 97 -0.87 10.18 2.26
CA ARG A 97 -0.30 9.63 1.00
C ARG A 97 -0.65 10.43 -0.24
N ASP A 98 -1.80 11.09 -0.25
CA ASP A 98 -2.25 11.89 -1.39
C ASP A 98 -1.39 13.15 -1.54
N GLN A 99 -1.00 13.80 -0.44
CA GLN A 99 -0.12 14.98 -0.49
C GLN A 99 1.25 14.67 -1.10
N ASP A 100 1.87 13.54 -0.71
CA ASP A 100 3.13 13.08 -1.30
C ASP A 100 2.99 12.76 -2.80
N LYS A 101 1.83 12.26 -3.22
CA LYS A 101 1.59 11.86 -4.61
C LYS A 101 1.54 13.07 -5.53
N TYR A 102 0.89 14.16 -5.13
CA TYR A 102 0.77 15.35 -5.98
C TYR A 102 2.11 16.05 -6.21
N SER A 103 2.93 16.18 -5.17
CA SER A 103 4.26 16.79 -5.29
C SER A 103 5.15 16.02 -6.26
N ARG A 104 5.14 14.68 -6.18
CA ARG A 104 5.92 13.82 -7.09
C ARG A 104 5.43 13.88 -8.55
N LEU A 105 4.15 14.16 -8.78
CA LEU A 105 3.63 14.32 -10.15
C LEU A 105 4.20 15.56 -10.84
N ILE A 106 4.46 16.64 -10.09
CA ILE A 106 5.09 17.85 -10.63
C ILE A 106 6.53 17.56 -11.05
N GLU A 107 7.31 16.94 -10.16
CA GLU A 107 8.69 16.52 -10.45
C GLU A 107 8.76 15.55 -11.64
N PHE A 108 7.82 14.58 -11.69
CA PHE A 108 7.69 13.67 -12.82
C PHE A 108 7.40 14.41 -14.13
N GLY A 109 6.47 15.38 -14.10
CA GLY A 109 6.15 16.22 -15.24
C GLY A 109 7.37 16.97 -15.79
N HIS A 110 8.22 17.51 -14.91
CA HIS A 110 9.47 18.17 -15.32
C HIS A 110 10.49 17.21 -15.93
N ALA A 111 10.50 15.93 -15.52
CA ALA A 111 11.41 14.92 -16.06
C ALA A 111 10.97 14.38 -17.44
N LEU A 112 9.67 14.40 -17.75
CA LEU A 112 9.11 13.80 -18.97
C LEU A 112 9.78 14.25 -20.29
N PRO A 113 10.05 15.55 -20.53
CA PRO A 113 10.69 15.97 -21.78
C PRO A 113 12.08 15.36 -21.99
N LYS A 114 12.87 15.22 -20.91
CA LYS A 114 14.20 14.60 -20.98
C LYS A 114 14.09 13.10 -21.27
N VAL A 115 13.15 12.42 -20.62
CA VAL A 115 12.91 10.99 -20.81
C VAL A 115 12.45 10.69 -22.24
N ARG A 116 11.49 11.47 -22.77
CA ARG A 116 10.99 11.29 -24.15
C ARG A 116 12.07 11.46 -25.21
N LYS A 117 12.94 12.48 -25.06
CA LYS A 117 14.11 12.64 -25.94
C LYS A 117 15.05 11.44 -25.92
N GLN A 118 15.29 10.87 -24.74
CA GLN A 118 16.14 9.67 -24.62
C GLN A 118 15.48 8.46 -25.28
N ILE A 119 14.16 8.28 -25.11
CA ILE A 119 13.41 7.20 -25.75
C ILE A 119 13.52 7.31 -27.28
N GLU A 120 13.27 8.50 -27.84
CA GLU A 120 13.39 8.77 -29.28
C GLU A 120 14.79 8.43 -29.79
N ALA A 121 15.84 8.87 -29.09
CA ALA A 121 17.22 8.58 -29.45
C ALA A 121 17.56 7.08 -29.45
N GLN A 122 17.00 6.31 -28.51
CA GLN A 122 17.18 4.85 -28.45
C GLN A 122 16.39 4.12 -29.54
N LEU A 123 15.18 4.59 -29.86
CA LEU A 123 14.36 4.03 -30.94
C LEU A 123 15.02 4.24 -32.32
N ALA A 124 15.75 5.34 -32.50
CA ALA A 124 16.46 5.64 -33.74
C ALA A 124 17.71 4.77 -33.98
N GLN A 125 18.24 4.07 -32.96
CA GLN A 125 19.44 3.23 -33.13
C GLN A 125 19.17 2.03 -34.06
N PRO A 126 20.13 1.62 -34.91
CA PRO A 126 20.01 0.42 -35.72
C PRO A 126 19.89 -0.88 -34.88
N GLY A 127 19.27 -1.90 -35.48
CA GLY A 127 19.09 -3.20 -34.83
C GLY A 127 18.02 -3.23 -33.72
N MET A 128 18.07 -4.27 -32.88
CA MET A 128 17.16 -4.52 -31.76
C MET A 128 17.93 -4.85 -30.48
N GLY A 129 18.80 -3.92 -30.06
CA GLY A 129 19.50 -4.00 -28.78
C GLY A 129 18.55 -3.87 -27.58
N ARG A 130 19.03 -4.26 -26.40
CA ARG A 130 18.27 -4.25 -25.14
C ARG A 130 17.65 -2.87 -24.86
N GLU A 131 18.41 -1.80 -25.07
CA GLU A 131 18.02 -0.41 -24.83
C GLU A 131 16.86 0.02 -25.72
N LYS A 132 16.86 -0.41 -26.99
CA LYS A 132 15.78 -0.13 -27.94
C LYS A 132 14.52 -0.92 -27.63
N VAL A 133 14.64 -2.17 -27.17
CA VAL A 133 13.50 -2.94 -26.68
C VAL A 133 12.88 -2.27 -25.46
N MET A 134 13.70 -1.84 -24.49
CA MET A 134 13.21 -1.08 -23.33
C MET A 134 12.54 0.24 -23.74
N ALA A 135 13.15 1.01 -24.64
CA ALA A 135 12.58 2.25 -25.16
C ALA A 135 11.23 2.01 -25.85
N THR A 136 11.08 0.92 -26.61
CA THR A 136 9.82 0.51 -27.23
C THR A 136 8.75 0.23 -26.17
N VAL A 137 9.08 -0.56 -25.14
CA VAL A 137 8.14 -0.86 -24.05
C VAL A 137 7.72 0.42 -23.32
N ILE A 138 8.67 1.30 -22.98
CA ILE A 138 8.36 2.55 -22.28
C ILE A 138 7.50 3.47 -23.16
N SER A 139 7.78 3.55 -24.46
CA SER A 139 6.97 4.31 -25.42
C SER A 139 5.52 3.81 -25.48
N LEU A 140 5.32 2.49 -25.48
CA LEU A 140 3.99 1.90 -25.40
C LEU A 140 3.27 2.26 -24.09
N LEU A 141 3.96 2.23 -22.95
CA LEU A 141 3.38 2.65 -21.67
C LEU A 141 2.96 4.12 -21.68
N ASP A 142 3.78 5.02 -22.24
CA ASP A 142 3.49 6.46 -22.33
C ASP A 142 2.31 6.75 -23.28
N ALA A 143 2.24 6.04 -24.41
CA ALA A 143 1.20 6.27 -25.43
C ALA A 143 -0.15 5.63 -25.09
N THR A 144 -0.15 4.47 -24.43
CA THR A 144 -1.37 3.66 -24.24
C THR A 144 -1.86 3.63 -22.79
N LEU A 145 -1.04 4.07 -21.84
CA LEU A 145 -1.33 4.01 -20.40
C LEU A 145 -1.60 2.59 -19.88
N ILE A 146 -1.18 1.57 -20.62
CA ILE A 146 -1.28 0.18 -20.18
C ILE A 146 -0.39 -0.06 -18.96
N ARG A 147 -0.78 -1.02 -18.12
CA ARG A 147 0.06 -1.47 -17.03
C ARG A 147 1.16 -2.38 -17.59
N ILE A 148 2.34 -2.33 -16.98
CA ILE A 148 3.46 -3.24 -17.29
C ILE A 148 3.05 -4.72 -17.20
N GLY A 149 2.06 -5.02 -16.35
CA GLY A 149 1.62 -6.38 -16.06
C GLY A 149 2.45 -7.00 -14.95
N ASN A 150 1.94 -8.08 -14.36
CA ASN A 150 2.65 -8.87 -13.36
C ASN A 150 2.55 -10.34 -13.80
N SER A 151 3.71 -10.99 -14.00
CA SER A 151 3.80 -12.37 -14.46
C SER A 151 3.11 -13.37 -13.54
N GLN A 152 3.03 -13.06 -12.24
CA GLN A 152 2.26 -13.84 -11.28
C GLN A 152 0.75 -13.67 -11.50
N TYR A 153 0.30 -12.43 -11.74
CA TYR A 153 -1.12 -12.13 -11.93
C TYR A 153 -1.68 -12.75 -13.22
N ALA A 154 -0.87 -12.86 -14.27
CA ALA A 154 -1.23 -13.45 -15.56
C ALA A 154 -1.33 -14.99 -15.55
N LYS A 155 -0.78 -15.67 -14.53
CA LYS A 155 -0.91 -17.14 -14.37
C LYS A 155 -2.09 -17.52 -13.49
N GLU A 156 -2.48 -16.65 -12.57
CA GLU A 156 -3.50 -16.92 -11.55
C GLU A 156 -4.90 -16.44 -11.98
N ASN A 157 -5.04 -15.70 -13.07
CA ASN A 157 -6.31 -15.21 -13.63
C ASN A 157 -6.28 -15.24 -15.16
#